data_AF-A0A5C6MEK6-F1
#
_entry.id   AF-A0A5C6MEK6-F1
#
_cell.length_a   1.000
_cell.length_b   1.000
_cell.length_c   1.000
_cell.angle_alpha   90.00
_cell.angle_beta   90.00
_cell.angle_gamma   90.00
#
_symmetry.space_group_name_H-M   'P 1'
#
loop_
_entity.id
_entity.type
_entity.pdbx_description
1 polymer ?
#
loop_
_entity_poly.entity_id
_entity_poly.type
_entity_poly.pdbx_seq_one_letter_code
_entity_poly.pdbx_strand_id
1 'polypeptide(L)'
;METIAGILVILAILALMTVFGFLITLIVGLIIKKQGTKKTGKLGLWISIPIFLIIFISAIIFIHLSPTTAETTDSNQNTTDVSNQSYDTSSESSDDYDVTDSSSESDSSDSDEESIGSTVEVNDGSSIKVNSITDTSDSLDAPRTGYHAVEASITIENTSLSPIDINEQKFSLYDENDEAE
;
A
#
# COMPACT_ATOMS: atom_id res chain seq x y z
N MET A 1 7.44 -32.08 9.17
CA MET A 1 8.26 -32.63 8.05
C MET A 1 8.18 -31.74 6.81
N GLU A 2 7.05 -31.09 6.55
CA GLU A 2 6.85 -30.21 5.38
C GLU A 2 7.78 -28.98 5.36
N THR A 3 8.05 -28.36 6.52
CA THR A 3 8.97 -27.23 6.63
C THR A 3 10.42 -27.56 6.24
N ILE A 4 10.88 -28.76 6.62
CA ILE A 4 12.24 -29.24 6.30
C ILE A 4 12.37 -29.50 4.79
N ALA A 5 11.33 -30.07 4.17
CA ALA A 5 11.31 -30.28 2.72
C ALA A 5 11.34 -28.96 1.95
N GLY A 6 10.58 -27.94 2.39
CA GLY A 6 10.58 -26.61 1.78
C GLY A 6 11.96 -25.94 1.82
N ILE A 7 12.64 -25.99 2.98
CA ILE A 7 13.99 -25.43 3.13
C ILE A 7 14.99 -26.14 2.21
N LEU A 8 14.91 -27.47 2.08
CA LEU A 8 15.80 -28.23 1.20
C LEU A 8 15.61 -27.87 -0.29
N VAL A 9 14.37 -27.61 -0.73
CA VAL A 9 14.09 -27.18 -2.10
C VAL A 9 14.68 -25.80 -2.38
N ILE A 10 14.52 -24.85 -1.46
CA ILE A 10 15.11 -23.50 -1.61
C ILE A 10 16.64 -23.59 -1.68
N LEU A 11 17.26 -24.38 -0.81
CA LEU A 11 18.72 -24.61 -0.85
C LEU A 11 19.17 -25.24 -2.17
N ALA A 12 18.39 -26.18 -2.73
CA ALA A 12 18.70 -26.79 -4.03
C ALA A 12 18.64 -25.77 -5.17
N ILE A 13 17.65 -24.85 -5.16
CA ILE A 13 17.53 -23.78 -6.15
C ILE A 13 18.73 -22.83 -6.05
N LEU A 14 19.12 -22.42 -4.85
CA LEU A 14 20.28 -21.54 -4.64
C LEU A 14 21.59 -22.19 -5.09
N ALA A 15 21.77 -23.49 -4.79
CA ALA A 15 22.92 -24.27 -5.26
C ALA A 15 22.94 -24.36 -6.79
N LEU A 16 21.78 -24.54 -7.42
CA LEU A 16 21.67 -24.60 -8.87
C LEU A 16 22.01 -23.24 -9.50
N MET A 17 21.50 -22.13 -8.95
CA MET A 17 21.82 -20.78 -9.43
C MET A 17 23.33 -20.47 -9.35
N THR A 18 23.98 -20.89 -8.27
CA THR A 18 25.44 -20.70 -8.11
C THR A 18 26.24 -21.52 -9.12
N VAL A 19 25.86 -22.77 -9.39
CA VAL A 19 26.49 -23.60 -10.43
C VAL A 19 26.32 -22.97 -11.81
N PHE A 20 25.13 -22.47 -12.15
CA PHE A 20 24.90 -21.77 -13.42
C PHE A 20 25.72 -20.49 -13.54
N GLY A 21 25.78 -19.67 -12.49
CA GLY A 21 26.61 -18.46 -12.46
C GLY A 21 28.09 -18.78 -12.68
N PHE A 22 28.61 -19.83 -12.06
CA PHE A 22 29.98 -20.29 -12.27
C PHE A 22 30.22 -20.76 -13.71
N LEU A 23 29.28 -21.53 -14.29
CA LEU A 23 29.39 -22.03 -15.66
C LEU A 23 29.44 -20.89 -16.69
N ILE A 24 28.57 -19.87 -16.53
CA ILE A 24 28.58 -18.67 -17.37
C ILE A 24 29.92 -17.96 -17.28
N THR A 25 30.41 -17.75 -16.06
CA THR A 25 31.71 -17.08 -15.82
C THR A 25 32.86 -17.88 -16.47
N LEU A 26 32.82 -19.21 -16.40
CA LEU A 26 33.81 -20.10 -17.00
C LEU A 26 33.78 -20.02 -18.54
N ILE A 27 32.59 -20.04 -19.14
CA ILE A 27 32.41 -19.89 -20.60
C ILE A 27 32.96 -18.54 -21.05
N VAL A 28 32.64 -17.46 -20.34
CA VAL A 28 33.18 -16.11 -20.63
C VAL A 28 34.70 -16.11 -20.53
N GLY A 29 35.28 -16.70 -19.48
CA GLY A 29 36.72 -16.83 -19.32
C GLY A 29 37.40 -17.60 -20.46
N LEU A 30 36.81 -18.70 -20.93
CA LEU A 30 37.30 -19.46 -22.08
C LEU A 30 37.22 -18.66 -23.38
N ILE A 31 36.15 -17.90 -23.59
CA ILE A 31 35.99 -17.03 -24.76
C ILE A 31 37.04 -15.91 -24.75
N ILE A 32 37.29 -15.29 -23.59
CA ILE A 32 38.34 -14.26 -23.43
C ILE A 32 39.72 -14.84 -23.76
N LYS A 33 40.03 -16.04 -23.25
CA LYS A 33 41.30 -16.72 -23.52
C LYS A 33 41.52 -16.99 -25.02
N LYS A 34 40.45 -17.30 -25.76
CA LYS A 34 40.53 -17.65 -27.20
C LYS A 34 40.52 -16.45 -28.14
N GLN A 35 39.77 -15.38 -27.83
CA GLN A 35 39.56 -14.25 -28.75
C GLN A 35 40.26 -12.95 -28.35
N GLY A 36 40.83 -12.89 -27.13
CA GLY A 36 41.46 -11.71 -26.58
C GLY A 36 40.46 -10.70 -26.02
N THR A 37 40.82 -10.04 -24.92
CA THR A 37 39.98 -9.11 -24.15
C THR A 37 39.33 -8.02 -25.00
N LYS A 38 40.02 -7.51 -26.03
CA LYS A 38 39.52 -6.43 -26.90
C LYS A 38 38.30 -6.82 -27.74
N LYS A 39 38.19 -8.08 -28.16
CA LYS A 39 37.06 -8.56 -28.96
C LYS A 39 35.91 -9.04 -28.08
N THR A 40 36.22 -9.67 -26.96
CA THR A 40 35.21 -10.14 -26.01
C THR A 40 34.46 -9.00 -25.32
N GLY A 41 35.12 -7.87 -25.04
CA GLY A 41 34.45 -6.69 -24.49
C GLY A 41 33.35 -6.14 -25.41
N LYS A 42 33.57 -6.12 -26.73
CA LYS A 42 32.55 -5.68 -27.69
C LYS A 42 31.38 -6.67 -27.79
N LEU A 43 31.67 -7.97 -27.74
CA LEU A 43 30.65 -9.01 -27.75
C LEU A 43 29.80 -8.97 -26.48
N GLY A 44 30.45 -8.81 -25.32
CA GLY A 44 29.78 -8.65 -24.03
C GLY A 44 28.86 -7.43 -24.02
N LEU A 45 29.33 -6.29 -24.52
CA LEU A 45 28.52 -5.08 -24.65
C LEU A 45 27.31 -5.29 -25.58
N TRP A 46 27.50 -5.95 -26.72
CA TRP A 46 26.42 -6.25 -27.67
C TRP A 46 25.35 -7.19 -27.11
N ILE A 47 25.72 -8.07 -26.18
CA ILE A 47 24.80 -9.00 -25.52
C ILE A 47 24.15 -8.34 -24.29
N SER A 48 24.89 -7.52 -23.54
CA SER A 48 24.39 -6.89 -22.32
C SER A 48 23.39 -5.78 -22.61
N ILE A 49 23.57 -5.01 -23.69
CA ILE A 49 22.65 -3.92 -24.07
C ILE A 49 21.21 -4.41 -24.26
N PRO A 50 20.92 -5.43 -25.10
CA PRO A 50 19.54 -5.88 -25.29
C PRO A 50 18.97 -6.54 -24.03
N ILE A 51 19.78 -7.27 -23.25
CA ILE A 51 19.32 -7.85 -21.98
C ILE A 51 18.94 -6.75 -20.99
N PHE A 52 19.77 -5.72 -20.85
CA PHE A 52 19.50 -4.59 -19.97
C PHE A 52 18.26 -3.82 -20.43
N LEU A 53 18.09 -3.63 -21.73
CA LEU A 53 16.94 -2.94 -22.31
C LEU A 53 15.64 -3.75 -22.10
N ILE A 54 15.68 -5.09 -22.24
CA ILE A 54 14.54 -5.96 -21.93
C ILE A 54 14.19 -5.88 -20.44
N ILE A 55 15.18 -5.94 -19.54
CA ILE A 55 14.95 -5.82 -18.09
C ILE A 55 14.34 -4.46 -17.77
N PHE A 56 14.90 -3.39 -18.35
CA PHE A 56 14.42 -2.02 -18.13
C PHE A 56 12.98 -1.82 -18.62
N ILE A 57 12.65 -2.31 -19.83
CA ILE A 57 11.28 -2.26 -20.35
C ILE A 57 10.35 -3.14 -19.51
N SER A 58 10.79 -4.33 -19.09
CA SER A 58 9.98 -5.21 -18.24
C SER A 58 9.68 -4.57 -16.88
N ALA A 59 10.60 -3.80 -16.30
CA ALA A 59 10.37 -3.07 -15.05
C ALA A 59 9.35 -1.94 -15.24
N ILE A 60 9.41 -1.20 -16.34
CA ILE A 60 8.44 -0.13 -16.66
C ILE A 60 7.05 -0.71 -16.90
N ILE A 61 6.97 -1.81 -17.65
CA ILE A 61 5.71 -2.52 -17.88
C ILE A 61 5.19 -3.10 -16.57
N PHE A 62 6.03 -3.68 -15.72
CA PHE A 62 5.59 -4.21 -14.41
C PHE A 62 4.97 -3.12 -13.52
N ILE A 63 5.46 -1.87 -13.60
CA ILE A 63 4.88 -0.73 -12.88
C ILE A 63 3.54 -0.29 -13.51
N HIS A 64 3.37 -0.39 -14.83
CA HIS A 64 2.16 0.07 -15.53
C HIS A 64 1.09 -1.01 -15.75
N LEU A 65 1.45 -2.30 -15.67
CA LEU A 65 0.60 -3.45 -15.98
C LEU A 65 0.39 -4.39 -14.79
N SER A 66 0.95 -4.12 -13.61
CA SER A 66 0.53 -4.85 -12.41
C SER A 66 -0.73 -4.20 -11.84
N PRO A 67 -1.94 -4.74 -12.05
CA PRO A 67 -2.92 -4.69 -10.97
C PRO A 67 -2.31 -5.49 -9.83
N THR A 68 -2.18 -4.88 -8.64
CA THR A 68 -1.81 -5.57 -7.40
C THR A 68 -2.71 -6.80 -7.25
N THR A 69 -2.20 -7.98 -7.63
CA THR A 69 -2.97 -9.22 -7.59
C THR A 69 -2.65 -9.87 -6.27
N ALA A 70 -3.37 -9.48 -5.23
CA ALA A 70 -3.58 -10.33 -4.07
C ALA A 70 -4.44 -11.52 -4.55
N GLU A 71 -4.05 -12.73 -4.17
CA GLU A 71 -4.71 -13.98 -4.57
C GLU A 71 -6.21 -13.95 -4.22
N THR A 72 -7.06 -13.92 -5.25
CA THR A 72 -8.51 -14.08 -5.10
C THR A 72 -8.84 -15.56 -5.04
N THR A 73 -9.38 -16.02 -3.91
CA THR A 73 -10.19 -17.24 -3.86
C THR A 73 -11.64 -16.85 -4.18
N ASP A 74 -12.16 -17.39 -5.27
CA ASP A 74 -13.51 -17.18 -5.79
C ASP A 74 -14.63 -17.55 -4.79
N SER A 75 -15.64 -16.68 -4.68
CA SER A 75 -17.05 -17.07 -4.49
C SER A 75 -17.95 -15.84 -4.71
N ASN A 76 -18.55 -15.68 -5.88
CA ASN A 76 -19.92 -16.13 -6.21
C ASN A 76 -21.06 -15.23 -5.66
N GLN A 77 -21.79 -14.67 -6.63
CA GLN A 77 -23.24 -14.42 -6.66
C GLN A 77 -23.87 -13.10 -6.13
N ASN A 78 -24.70 -12.58 -7.04
CA ASN A 78 -25.98 -11.89 -6.87
C ASN A 78 -26.04 -10.36 -6.68
N THR A 79 -26.32 -9.71 -7.81
CA THR A 79 -27.39 -8.71 -8.04
C THR A 79 -28.25 -8.32 -6.84
N THR A 80 -28.47 -7.01 -6.66
CA THR A 80 -29.82 -6.40 -6.57
C THR A 80 -29.76 -4.89 -6.89
N ASP A 81 -30.52 -4.48 -7.90
CA ASP A 81 -30.95 -3.11 -8.21
C ASP A 81 -31.68 -2.44 -7.03
N VAL A 82 -31.33 -1.19 -6.67
CA VAL A 82 -32.29 -0.29 -6.00
C VAL A 82 -32.14 1.17 -6.49
N SER A 83 -33.04 1.49 -7.41
CA SER A 83 -33.79 2.74 -7.61
C SER A 83 -33.32 4.05 -6.96
N ASN A 84 -32.97 5.01 -7.82
CA ASN A 84 -33.00 6.46 -7.60
C ASN A 84 -34.30 6.93 -6.91
N GLN A 85 -34.18 7.77 -5.88
CA GLN A 85 -35.27 8.63 -5.44
C GLN A 85 -34.79 10.09 -5.42
N SER A 86 -35.49 10.90 -6.22
CA SER A 86 -35.28 12.33 -6.45
C SER A 86 -35.68 13.15 -5.22
N TYR A 87 -34.83 14.08 -4.80
CA TYR A 87 -35.17 15.13 -3.84
C TYR A 87 -35.81 16.29 -4.58
N ASP A 88 -37.05 16.63 -4.21
CA ASP A 88 -37.73 17.85 -4.63
C ASP A 88 -37.64 18.89 -3.50
N THR A 89 -37.26 20.11 -3.89
CA THR A 89 -37.00 21.24 -2.99
C THR A 89 -38.28 22.06 -2.83
N SER A 90 -38.65 22.43 -1.60
CA SER A 90 -39.48 23.62 -1.38
C SER A 90 -39.25 24.18 0.02
N SER A 91 -38.84 25.44 0.03
CA SER A 91 -38.74 26.34 1.19
C SER A 91 -40.12 26.78 1.67
N GLU A 92 -40.33 26.88 2.98
CA GLU A 92 -41.14 27.94 3.57
C GLU A 92 -40.80 28.17 5.05
N SER A 93 -40.84 29.44 5.45
CA SER A 93 -40.36 30.06 6.68
C SER A 93 -41.45 30.08 7.77
N SER A 94 -41.08 30.01 9.06
CA SER A 94 -41.56 30.85 10.18
C SER A 94 -41.12 30.33 11.55
N ASP A 95 -40.72 31.25 12.42
CA ASP A 95 -40.29 31.11 13.81
C ASP A 95 -41.43 30.66 14.78
N ASP A 96 -41.14 29.80 15.76
CA ASP A 96 -41.48 30.00 17.19
C ASP A 96 -40.93 28.85 18.09
N TYR A 97 -40.60 29.19 19.33
CA TYR A 97 -39.78 28.46 20.31
C TYR A 97 -40.39 27.17 20.87
N ASP A 98 -39.55 26.16 21.19
CA ASP A 98 -39.74 25.36 22.41
C ASP A 98 -38.42 24.77 22.94
N VAL A 99 -38.26 24.82 24.26
CA VAL A 99 -37.12 24.34 25.03
C VAL A 99 -37.44 22.94 25.52
N THR A 100 -36.82 21.92 24.95
CA THR A 100 -36.74 20.56 25.50
C THR A 100 -35.46 19.92 24.95
N ASP A 101 -34.44 19.78 25.76
CA ASP A 101 -34.18 18.68 26.69
C ASP A 101 -32.95 17.93 26.16
N SER A 102 -32.03 17.74 27.07
CA SER A 102 -30.69 17.24 26.86
C SER A 102 -30.78 15.75 26.52
N SER A 103 -30.70 15.40 25.25
CA SER A 103 -30.29 14.06 24.83
C SER A 103 -28.91 14.15 24.22
N SER A 104 -27.90 14.10 25.10
CA SER A 104 -26.58 13.62 24.75
C SER A 104 -26.76 12.20 24.21
N GLU A 105 -26.85 12.08 22.89
CA GLU A 105 -26.61 10.81 22.22
C GLU A 105 -25.13 10.52 22.42
N SER A 106 -24.84 9.83 23.52
CA SER A 106 -23.60 9.10 23.68
C SER A 106 -23.60 8.01 22.63
N ASP A 107 -23.09 8.35 21.44
CA ASP A 107 -22.62 7.37 20.48
C ASP A 107 -21.48 6.62 21.18
N SER A 108 -21.85 5.51 21.82
CA SER A 108 -20.90 4.48 22.23
C SER A 108 -20.34 3.89 20.95
N SER A 109 -19.35 4.57 20.39
CA SER A 109 -18.47 3.98 19.41
C SER A 109 -17.70 2.92 20.18
N ASP A 110 -18.11 1.65 20.03
CA ASP A 110 -17.23 0.52 20.35
C ASP A 110 -15.98 0.73 19.47
N SER A 111 -14.99 1.39 20.06
CA SER A 111 -13.71 1.61 19.42
C SER A 111 -12.99 0.26 19.48
N ASP A 112 -13.08 -0.49 18.40
CA ASP A 112 -12.20 -1.64 18.21
C ASP A 112 -10.76 -1.11 18.23
N GLU A 113 -10.04 -1.39 19.33
CA GLU A 113 -8.67 -0.93 19.53
C GLU A 113 -7.75 -1.68 18.56
N GLU A 114 -7.41 -1.03 17.45
CA GLU A 114 -6.57 -1.60 16.41
C GLU A 114 -5.12 -1.15 16.57
N SER A 115 -4.21 -2.12 16.52
CA SER A 115 -2.79 -1.85 16.68
C SER A 115 -2.18 -1.19 15.43
N ILE A 116 -1.12 -0.40 15.62
CA ILE A 116 -0.33 0.13 14.50
C ILE A 116 0.12 -1.03 13.60
N GLY A 117 -0.10 -0.87 12.29
CA GLY A 117 0.16 -1.87 11.27
C GLY A 117 -1.02 -2.78 10.92
N SER A 118 -2.11 -2.76 11.71
CA SER A 118 -3.39 -3.37 11.35
C SER A 118 -4.04 -2.62 10.19
N THR A 119 -4.80 -3.35 9.38
CA THR A 119 -5.67 -2.79 8.35
C THR A 119 -7.11 -2.87 8.83
N VAL A 120 -7.80 -1.72 8.84
CA VAL A 120 -9.21 -1.59 9.21
C VAL A 120 -10.02 -1.33 7.95
N GLU A 121 -11.08 -2.11 7.74
CA GLU A 121 -12.03 -1.84 6.66
C GLU A 121 -13.09 -0.86 7.15
N VAL A 122 -13.35 0.17 6.35
CA VAL A 122 -14.34 1.20 6.64
C VAL A 122 -15.55 0.99 5.71
N ASN A 123 -16.74 1.28 6.24
CA ASN A 123 -18.01 1.07 5.53
C ASN A 123 -18.17 1.88 4.23
N ASP A 124 -17.24 2.79 3.92
CA ASP A 124 -17.21 3.55 2.67
C ASP A 124 -16.47 2.82 1.52
N GLY A 125 -16.01 1.59 1.77
CA GLY A 125 -15.25 0.82 0.78
C GLY A 125 -13.80 1.27 0.68
N SER A 126 -13.24 1.86 1.74
CA SER A 126 -11.81 2.03 1.93
C SER A 126 -11.27 1.03 2.95
N SER A 127 -9.99 0.70 2.83
CA SER A 127 -9.22 0.12 3.92
C SER A 127 -8.14 1.11 4.37
N ILE A 128 -8.00 1.26 5.68
CA ILE A 128 -7.08 2.21 6.30
C ILE A 128 -6.05 1.43 7.09
N LYS A 129 -4.78 1.74 6.87
CA LYS A 129 -3.66 1.20 7.63
C LYS A 129 -2.79 2.31 8.17
N VAL A 130 -2.60 2.32 9.48
CA VAL A 130 -1.60 3.19 10.13
C VAL A 130 -0.24 2.49 10.07
N ASN A 131 0.71 3.03 9.32
CA ASN A 131 2.04 2.43 9.13
C ASN A 131 3.00 2.78 10.27
N SER A 132 2.99 4.03 10.71
CA SER A 132 3.87 4.53 11.77
C SER A 132 3.34 5.83 12.36
N ILE A 133 3.68 6.07 13.62
CA ILE A 133 3.51 7.34 14.32
C ILE A 133 4.87 7.69 14.92
N THR A 134 5.42 8.85 14.59
CA THR A 134 6.76 9.25 15.03
C THR A 134 6.82 10.72 15.40
N ASP A 135 7.57 11.04 16.45
CA ASP A 135 7.96 12.41 16.74
C ASP A 135 8.88 12.93 15.63
N THR A 136 8.55 14.09 15.07
CA THR A 136 9.33 14.74 14.03
C THR A 136 9.78 16.12 14.46
N SER A 137 11.03 16.46 14.13
CA SER A 137 11.53 17.84 14.20
C SER A 137 11.32 18.62 12.91
N ASP A 138 10.88 17.93 11.85
CA ASP A 138 10.93 18.40 10.47
C ASP A 138 9.60 18.99 9.99
N SER A 139 8.72 19.35 10.93
CA SER A 139 7.48 20.06 10.64
C SER A 139 7.74 21.36 9.89
N LEU A 140 6.88 21.68 8.92
CA LEU A 140 6.89 22.96 8.18
C LEU A 140 6.79 24.16 9.14
N ASP A 141 6.17 23.95 10.30
CA ASP A 141 6.09 24.91 11.39
C ASP A 141 6.75 24.36 12.66
N ALA A 142 7.64 25.15 13.27
CA ALA A 142 8.28 24.77 14.52
C ALA A 142 7.22 24.67 15.64
N PRO A 143 7.15 23.56 16.38
CA PRO A 143 6.19 23.42 17.47
C PRO A 143 6.46 24.48 18.55
N ARG A 144 5.39 24.87 19.25
CA ARG A 144 5.49 25.81 20.38
C ARG A 144 6.35 25.18 21.48
N THR A 145 7.02 26.01 22.29
CA THR A 145 7.82 25.53 23.42
C THR A 145 6.95 24.67 24.35
N GLY A 146 7.38 23.44 24.59
CA GLY A 146 6.64 22.45 25.39
C GLY A 146 5.79 21.47 24.56
N TYR A 147 5.77 21.60 23.24
CA TYR A 147 5.03 20.72 22.33
C TYR A 147 5.98 19.98 21.39
N HIS A 148 5.54 18.81 20.95
CA HIS A 148 6.23 17.96 19.98
C HIS A 148 5.36 17.83 18.73
N ALA A 149 5.96 17.84 17.55
CA ALA A 149 5.24 17.55 16.33
C ALA A 149 5.22 16.04 16.11
N VAL A 150 4.05 15.50 15.76
CA VAL A 150 3.84 14.08 15.50
C VAL A 150 3.50 13.91 14.03
N GLU A 151 4.15 12.96 13.37
CA GLU A 151 3.84 12.54 12.01
C GLU A 151 3.21 11.14 12.03
N ALA A 152 2.01 11.02 11.47
CA ALA A 152 1.33 9.75 11.25
C ALA A 152 1.36 9.40 9.75
N SER A 153 1.93 8.25 9.41
CA SER A 153 1.93 7.72 8.05
C SER A 153 0.77 6.75 7.88
N ILE A 154 -0.18 7.11 7.03
CA ILE A 154 -1.41 6.34 6.79
C ILE A 154 -1.46 5.92 5.32
N THR A 155 -1.86 4.68 5.07
CA THR A 155 -2.23 4.20 3.73
C THR A 155 -3.73 4.01 3.68
N ILE A 156 -4.36 4.64 2.68
CA ILE A 156 -5.78 4.49 2.37
C ILE A 156 -5.85 3.79 1.01
N GLU A 157 -6.51 2.64 0.98
CA GLU A 157 -6.74 1.87 -0.25
C GLU A 157 -8.23 1.88 -0.56
N ASN A 158 -8.59 2.24 -1.79
CA ASN A 158 -9.97 2.14 -2.27
C ASN A 158 -10.26 0.69 -2.67
N THR A 159 -11.10 0.01 -1.89
CA THR A 159 -11.54 -1.37 -2.16
C THR A 159 -12.86 -1.40 -2.95
N SER A 160 -13.43 -0.24 -3.26
CA SER A 160 -14.65 -0.09 -4.04
C SER A 160 -14.40 0.22 -5.52
N LEU A 161 -15.44 0.06 -6.35
CA LEU A 161 -15.42 0.49 -7.76
C LEU A 161 -15.71 1.99 -7.93
N SER A 162 -16.14 2.67 -6.87
CA SER A 162 -16.48 4.09 -6.89
C SER A 162 -15.26 4.92 -6.48
N PRO A 163 -15.06 6.12 -7.03
CA PRO A 163 -14.03 7.03 -6.54
C PRO A 163 -14.25 7.34 -5.05
N ILE A 164 -13.17 7.36 -4.27
CA ILE A 164 -13.19 7.77 -2.87
C ILE A 164 -12.62 9.18 -2.78
N ASP A 165 -13.30 10.04 -2.03
CA ASP A 165 -12.87 11.39 -1.73
C ASP A 165 -12.17 11.41 -0.36
N ILE A 166 -10.88 11.73 -0.36
CA ILE A 166 -10.06 11.78 0.86
C ILE A 166 -10.14 13.20 1.39
N ASN A 167 -10.63 13.34 2.62
CA ASN A 167 -10.68 14.61 3.34
C ASN A 167 -9.85 14.48 4.62
N GLU A 168 -8.76 15.23 4.72
CA GLU A 168 -7.89 15.22 5.90
C GLU A 168 -8.62 15.60 7.20
N GLN A 169 -9.71 16.38 7.12
CA GLN A 169 -10.49 16.82 8.29
C GLN A 169 -11.27 15.69 8.96
N LYS A 170 -11.33 14.51 8.34
CA LYS A 170 -11.93 13.31 8.94
C LYS A 170 -10.96 12.54 9.85
N PHE A 171 -9.69 12.92 9.87
CA PHE A 171 -8.69 12.30 10.73
C PHE A 171 -8.49 13.16 11.98
N SER A 172 -8.38 12.50 13.13
CA SER A 172 -8.11 13.16 14.41
C SER A 172 -7.19 12.26 15.22
N LEU A 173 -6.27 12.88 15.95
CA LEU A 173 -5.39 12.20 16.89
C LEU A 173 -5.93 12.50 18.29
N TYR A 174 -6.08 11.46 19.10
CA TYR A 174 -6.54 11.59 20.48
C TYR A 174 -5.44 11.15 21.44
N ASP A 175 -5.35 11.85 22.57
CA ASP A 175 -4.50 11.44 23.68
C ASP A 175 -5.20 10.38 24.57
N GLU A 176 -4.57 10.02 25.69
CA GLU A 176 -5.15 9.05 26.64
C GLU A 176 -6.43 9.53 27.36
N ASN A 177 -6.80 10.80 27.19
CA ASN A 177 -7.98 11.43 27.80
C ASN A 177 -9.09 11.72 26.79
N ASP A 178 -8.99 11.18 25.55
CA ASP A 178 -9.88 11.47 24.43
C ASP A 178 -9.91 12.97 24.04
N GLU A 179 -8.84 13.72 24.31
CA GLU A 179 -8.68 15.09 23.83
C GLU A 179 -8.08 15.08 22.41
N ALA A 180 -8.71 15.79 21.48
CA ALA A 180 -8.23 15.90 20.10
C ALA A 180 -7.06 16.91 20.00
N GLU A 181 -5.96 16.48 19.37
CA GLU A 181 -4.74 17.28 19.12
C GLU A 181 -4.70 17.90 17.71
#